data_AF-A0A9Q1KKT6-F1
#
_entry.id   AF-A0A9Q1KKT6-F1
#
_cell.length_a   1.000
_cell.length_b   1.000
_cell.length_c   1.000
_cell.angle_alpha   90.00
_cell.angle_beta   90.00
_cell.angle_gamma   90.00
#
_symmetry.space_group_name_H-M   'P 1'
#
loop_
_entity.id
_entity.type
_entity.pdbx_description
1 polymer ?
#
loop_
_entity_poly.entity_id
_entity_poly.type
_entity_poly.pdbx_seq_one_letter_code
_entity_poly.pdbx_strand_id
1 'polypeptide(L)'
;MEIVTGDRYLELLVKFVEKNAGGLIDGTLVLKLNPVGLHYVQSRLEALHELERLIAGAPVDYLRAYVSDLGDHRALEQLRKILCRLPSLKVVSVLPPPARDPTPLSLLPFGRLRVLELRGCDLSSSAAKGLLELRHTLEKLICHNSTVNTPLKGDSHWVVAVVAAVLSS
;
A
#
# COMPACT_ATOMS: atom_id res chain seq x y z
N MET A 1 -13.74 -10.61 17.98
CA MET A 1 -12.95 -9.93 16.94
C MET A 1 -13.97 -9.14 16.14
N GLU A 2 -14.07 -7.82 16.30
CA GLU A 2 -15.01 -7.04 15.49
C GLU A 2 -14.63 -7.23 14.02
N ILE A 3 -15.62 -7.59 13.19
CA ILE A 3 -15.45 -7.59 11.75
C ILE A 3 -15.39 -6.12 11.34
N VAL A 4 -14.18 -5.57 11.27
CA VAL A 4 -13.97 -4.24 10.72
C VAL A 4 -14.22 -4.35 9.21
N THR A 5 -15.31 -3.76 8.74
CA THR A 5 -15.56 -3.64 7.30
C THR A 5 -14.48 -2.78 6.65
N GLY A 6 -14.27 -2.95 5.33
CA GLY A 6 -13.28 -2.15 4.60
C GLY A 6 -13.49 -0.64 4.78
N ASP A 7 -14.74 -0.17 4.72
CA ASP A 7 -15.07 1.25 4.91
C ASP A 7 -14.71 1.74 6.32
N ARG A 8 -15.00 0.93 7.35
CA ARG A 8 -14.64 1.28 8.73
C ARG A 8 -13.12 1.31 8.92
N TYR A 9 -12.40 0.39 8.29
CA TYR A 9 -10.94 0.40 8.29
C TYR A 9 -10.39 1.69 7.67
N LEU A 10 -10.92 2.08 6.51
CA LEU A 10 -10.52 3.30 5.81
C LEU A 10 -10.83 4.54 6.64
N GLU A 11 -12.02 4.64 7.22
CA GLU A 11 -12.42 5.76 8.09
C GLU A 11 -11.44 5.93 9.27
N LEU A 12 -11.08 4.82 9.93
CA LEU A 12 -10.11 4.82 11.03
C LEU A 12 -8.71 5.20 10.55
N LEU A 13 -8.29 4.71 9.38
CA LEU A 13 -7.00 5.04 8.80
C LEU A 13 -6.91 6.53 8.44
N VAL A 14 -7.94 7.10 7.81
CA VAL A 14 -8.00 8.53 7.50
C VAL A 14 -7.84 9.35 8.78
N LYS A 15 -8.66 9.09 9.81
CA LYS A 15 -8.57 9.80 11.09
C LYS A 15 -7.20 9.67 11.74
N PHE A 16 -6.59 8.48 11.68
CA PHE A 16 -5.25 8.26 12.20
C PHE A 16 -4.20 9.06 11.44
N VAL A 17 -4.23 9.02 10.11
CA VAL A 17 -3.24 9.68 9.25
C VAL A 17 -3.36 11.20 9.35
N GLU A 18 -4.58 11.74 9.37
CA GLU A 18 -4.82 13.18 9.55
C GLU A 18 -4.30 13.68 10.90
N LYS A 19 -4.59 12.94 11.98
CA LYS A 19 -4.14 13.30 13.33
C LYS A 19 -2.60 13.28 13.47
N ASN A 20 -1.93 12.39 12.75
CA ASN A 20 -0.49 12.15 12.90
C ASN A 20 0.35 12.61 11.70
N ALA A 21 -0.22 13.40 10.78
CA ALA A 21 0.41 13.72 9.49
C ALA A 21 1.82 14.29 9.63
N GLY A 22 2.05 15.19 10.59
CA GLY A 22 3.38 15.77 10.85
C GLY A 22 4.43 14.70 11.14
N GLY A 23 4.18 13.86 12.16
CA GLY A 23 5.10 12.80 12.56
C GLY A 23 5.26 11.69 11.51
N LEU A 24 4.21 11.44 10.73
CA LEU A 24 4.27 10.49 9.60
C LEU A 24 5.13 11.03 8.45
N ILE A 25 5.06 12.33 8.15
CA ILE A 25 5.79 12.95 7.04
C ILE A 25 7.26 13.20 7.41
N ASP A 26 7.54 13.61 8.65
CA ASP A 26 8.93 13.82 9.12
C ASP A 26 9.66 12.52 9.47
N GLY A 27 8.92 11.40 9.58
CA GLY A 27 9.46 10.07 9.83
C GLY A 27 9.65 9.72 11.31
N THR A 28 9.24 10.57 12.24
CA THR A 28 9.22 10.25 13.69
C THR A 28 8.20 9.17 14.03
N LEU A 29 7.15 9.03 13.21
CA LEU A 29 6.16 7.97 13.28
C LEU A 29 6.19 7.11 12.01
N VAL A 30 6.12 5.79 12.18
CA VAL A 30 6.03 4.84 11.07
C VAL A 30 4.58 4.38 10.90
N LEU A 31 4.03 4.54 9.70
CA LEU A 31 2.70 4.00 9.39
C LEU A 31 2.77 2.47 9.35
N LYS A 32 1.89 1.81 10.11
CA LYS A 32 1.77 0.36 10.16
C LYS A 32 0.44 -0.07 9.56
N LEU A 33 0.48 -0.90 8.53
CA LEU A 33 -0.69 -1.47 7.88
C LEU A 33 -0.59 -3.00 7.88
N ASN A 34 -1.74 -3.67 7.75
CA ASN A 34 -1.75 -5.08 7.38
C ASN A 34 -1.97 -5.22 5.86
N PRO A 35 -1.62 -6.36 5.25
CA PRO A 35 -1.73 -6.57 3.81
C PRO A 35 -3.14 -6.31 3.25
N VAL A 36 -4.18 -6.86 3.89
CA VAL A 36 -5.59 -6.70 3.50
C VAL A 36 -6.01 -5.23 3.49
N GLY A 37 -5.64 -4.49 4.53
CA GLY A 37 -5.94 -3.07 4.67
C GLY A 37 -5.22 -2.22 3.63
N LEU A 38 -3.94 -2.53 3.35
CA LEU A 38 -3.20 -1.85 2.30
C LEU A 38 -3.82 -2.10 0.91
N HIS A 39 -4.18 -3.35 0.61
CA HIS A 39 -4.86 -3.70 -0.64
C HIS A 39 -6.21 -2.99 -0.78
N TYR A 40 -7.00 -2.93 0.30
CA TYR A 40 -8.26 -2.21 0.29
C TYR A 40 -8.06 -0.71 0.02
N VAL A 41 -7.09 -0.07 0.67
CA VAL A 41 -6.75 1.34 0.42
C VAL A 41 -6.36 1.57 -1.03
N GLN A 42 -5.55 0.67 -1.61
CA GLN A 42 -5.21 0.74 -3.03
C GLN A 42 -6.45 0.72 -3.91
N SER A 43 -7.36 -0.25 -3.72
CA SER A 43 -8.58 -0.34 -4.53
C SER A 43 -9.42 0.94 -4.45
N ARG A 44 -9.49 1.60 -3.28
CA ARG A 44 -10.20 2.87 -3.12
C ARG A 44 -9.49 4.04 -3.81
N LEU A 45 -8.16 4.07 -3.82
CA LEU A 45 -7.38 5.07 -4.54
C LEU A 45 -7.44 4.89 -6.07
N GLU A 46 -7.54 3.65 -6.54
CA GLU A 46 -7.77 3.34 -7.96
C GLU A 46 -9.15 3.80 -8.42
N ALA A 47 -10.20 3.56 -7.63
CA ALA A 47 -11.55 4.07 -7.90
C ALA A 47 -11.57 5.62 -7.93
N LEU A 48 -10.85 6.29 -7.01
CA LEU A 48 -10.68 7.74 -7.06
C LEU A 48 -9.99 8.18 -8.36
N HIS A 49 -8.93 7.49 -8.78
CA HIS A 49 -8.23 7.82 -10.01
C HIS A 49 -9.09 7.60 -11.27
N GLU A 50 -9.93 6.57 -11.28
CA GLU A 50 -10.89 6.34 -12.36
C GLU A 50 -11.92 7.47 -12.42
N LEU A 51 -12.47 7.90 -11.27
CA LEU A 51 -13.35 9.06 -11.20
C LEU A 51 -12.69 10.32 -11.77
N GLU A 52 -11.42 10.60 -11.39
CA GLU A 52 -10.65 11.75 -11.91
C GLU A 52 -10.51 11.71 -13.44
N ARG A 53 -10.39 10.52 -14.04
CA ARG A 53 -10.31 10.34 -15.50
C ARG A 53 -11.64 10.54 -16.21
N LEU A 54 -12.75 10.17 -15.57
CA LEU A 54 -14.09 10.27 -16.15
C LEU A 54 -14.62 11.71 -16.28
N ILE A 55 -14.00 12.67 -15.59
CA ILE A 55 -14.41 14.09 -15.61
C ILE A 55 -14.40 14.69 -17.04
N ALA A 56 -13.69 14.07 -17.99
CA ALA A 56 -13.75 14.42 -19.40
C ALA A 56 -14.86 13.64 -20.15
N GLY A 57 -16.11 14.09 -20.03
CA GLY A 57 -17.20 13.69 -20.95
C GLY A 57 -18.20 12.64 -20.45
N ALA A 58 -18.16 12.25 -19.17
CA ALA A 58 -19.18 11.36 -18.59
C ALA A 58 -20.52 12.10 -18.33
N PRO A 59 -21.68 11.44 -18.50
CA PRO A 59 -22.97 11.98 -18.10
C PRO A 59 -23.02 12.31 -16.60
N VAL A 60 -23.67 13.43 -16.25
CA VAL A 60 -23.72 13.93 -14.86
C VAL A 60 -24.31 12.91 -13.89
N ASP A 61 -25.36 12.17 -14.28
CA ASP A 61 -25.99 11.18 -13.41
C ASP A 61 -25.07 9.98 -13.12
N TYR A 62 -24.23 9.62 -14.09
CA TYR A 62 -23.21 8.58 -13.91
C TYR A 62 -22.14 9.04 -12.92
N LEU A 63 -21.68 10.29 -13.03
CA LEU A 63 -20.73 10.88 -12.09
C LEU A 63 -21.32 10.95 -10.67
N ARG A 64 -22.60 11.28 -10.52
CA ARG A 64 -23.26 11.34 -9.19
C ARG A 64 -23.36 9.97 -8.54
N ALA A 65 -23.72 8.93 -9.31
CA ALA A 65 -23.75 7.56 -8.82
C ALA A 65 -22.35 7.12 -8.35
N TYR A 66 -21.33 7.33 -9.19
CA TYR A 66 -19.95 6.94 -8.88
C TYR A 66 -19.39 7.68 -7.65
N VAL A 67 -19.66 8.99 -7.52
CA VAL A 67 -19.27 9.77 -6.33
C VAL A 67 -19.97 9.25 -5.08
N SER A 68 -21.23 8.84 -5.19
CA SER A 68 -21.99 8.29 -4.05
C SER A 68 -21.38 6.95 -3.59
N ASP A 69 -20.98 6.09 -4.52
CA ASP A 69 -20.31 4.81 -4.23
C ASP A 69 -18.88 5.00 -3.68
N LEU A 70 -18.19 6.06 -4.10
CA LEU A 70 -16.85 6.38 -3.59
C LEU A 70 -16.91 6.94 -2.15
N GLY A 71 -18.03 7.54 -1.76
CA GLY A 71 -18.23 8.15 -0.45
C GLY A 71 -17.40 9.43 -0.30
N ASP A 72 -16.68 9.55 0.83
CA ASP A 72 -15.85 10.72 1.11
C ASP A 72 -14.55 10.71 0.28
N HIS A 73 -14.69 11.06 -1.00
CA HIS A 73 -13.58 11.18 -1.94
C HIS A 73 -12.55 12.25 -1.53
N ARG A 74 -12.95 13.28 -0.76
CA ARG A 74 -12.03 14.31 -0.26
C ARG A 74 -11.08 13.74 0.79
N ALA A 75 -11.61 12.92 1.70
CA ALA A 75 -10.78 12.17 2.64
C ALA A 75 -9.79 11.24 1.92
N LEU A 76 -10.22 10.57 0.85
CA LEU A 76 -9.34 9.73 0.01
C LEU A 76 -8.25 10.54 -0.70
N GLU A 77 -8.57 11.72 -1.23
CA GLU A 77 -7.57 12.63 -1.81
C GLU A 77 -6.53 13.07 -0.78
N GLN A 78 -6.97 13.42 0.43
CA GLN A 78 -6.07 13.81 1.52
C GLN A 78 -5.18 12.64 1.96
N LEU A 79 -5.76 11.45 2.10
CA LEU A 79 -5.02 10.23 2.38
C LEU A 79 -3.94 10.00 1.32
N ARG A 80 -4.29 10.05 0.02
CA ARG A 80 -3.32 9.93 -1.09
C ARG A 80 -2.19 10.95 -0.96
N LYS A 81 -2.52 12.21 -0.68
CA LYS A 81 -1.55 13.31 -0.50
C LYS A 81 -0.60 13.05 0.67
N ILE A 82 -1.01 12.37 1.72
CA ILE A 82 -0.13 12.06 2.85
C ILE A 82 0.69 10.81 2.56
N LEU A 83 0.06 9.73 2.08
CA LEU A 83 0.73 8.48 1.71
C LEU A 83 1.89 8.71 0.74
N CYS A 84 1.73 9.60 -0.24
CA CYS A 84 2.78 9.89 -1.23
C CYS A 84 4.03 10.58 -0.66
N ARG A 85 3.95 11.09 0.57
CA ARG A 85 5.04 11.80 1.27
C ARG A 85 5.69 11.00 2.38
N LEU A 86 5.18 9.80 2.68
CA LEU A 86 5.70 9.01 3.79
C LEU A 86 7.13 8.52 3.51
N PRO A 87 8.07 8.74 4.43
CA PRO A 87 9.42 8.20 4.30
C PRO A 87 9.51 6.74 4.76
N SER A 88 8.57 6.27 5.59
CA SER A 88 8.65 4.95 6.22
C SER A 88 7.29 4.25 6.28
N LEU A 89 7.26 2.98 5.90
CA LEU A 89 6.08 2.12 5.92
C LEU A 89 6.45 0.75 6.47
N LYS A 90 5.55 0.21 7.30
CA LYS A 90 5.64 -1.16 7.78
C LYS A 90 4.36 -1.92 7.46
N VAL A 91 4.48 -3.04 6.77
CA VAL A 91 3.38 -3.95 6.46
C VAL A 91 3.57 -5.24 7.25
N VAL A 92 2.60 -5.56 8.10
CA VAL A 92 2.67 -6.70 9.03
C VAL A 92 1.43 -7.57 8.84
N SER A 93 1.64 -8.81 8.41
CA SER A 93 0.59 -9.82 8.42
C SER A 93 0.13 -10.10 9.85
N VAL A 94 -1.18 -10.30 10.00
CA VAL A 94 -1.79 -10.76 11.25
C VAL A 94 -1.84 -12.28 11.37
N LEU A 95 -1.44 -13.01 10.31
CA LEU A 95 -1.44 -14.47 10.31
C LEU A 95 -0.33 -15.00 11.22
N PRO A 96 -0.60 -16.09 11.96
CA PRO A 96 0.40 -16.69 12.83
C PRO A 96 1.51 -17.34 11.99
N PRO A 97 2.79 -17.24 12.39
CA PRO A 97 3.87 -17.99 11.76
C PRO A 97 3.59 -19.50 11.80
N PRO A 98 3.94 -20.27 10.74
CA PRO A 98 4.73 -19.86 9.57
C PRO A 98 3.89 -19.29 8.41
N ALA A 99 2.56 -19.13 8.58
CA ALA A 99 1.68 -18.68 7.51
C ALA A 99 2.07 -17.28 7.00
N ARG A 100 1.83 -17.05 5.71
CA ARG A 100 2.08 -15.80 5.02
C ARG A 100 0.80 -15.29 4.41
N ASP A 101 0.65 -13.98 4.41
CA ASP A 101 -0.50 -13.32 3.82
C ASP A 101 -0.36 -13.32 2.29
N PRO A 102 -1.28 -13.96 1.55
CA PRO A 102 -1.23 -14.00 0.09
C PRO A 102 -1.73 -12.70 -0.55
N THR A 103 -2.23 -11.75 0.23
CA THR A 103 -2.81 -10.50 -0.28
C THR A 103 -1.77 -9.73 -1.09
N PRO A 104 -2.07 -9.41 -2.38
CA PRO A 104 -1.18 -8.61 -3.21
C PRO A 104 -0.87 -7.26 -2.57
N LEU A 105 0.41 -6.89 -2.53
CA LEU A 105 0.85 -5.59 -2.05
C LEU A 105 1.11 -4.66 -3.23
N SER A 106 0.58 -3.44 -3.12
CA SER A 106 0.92 -2.34 -4.01
C SER A 106 1.50 -1.18 -3.23
N LEU A 107 2.60 -0.66 -3.76
CA LEU A 107 3.33 0.46 -3.18
C LEU A 107 3.18 1.74 -4.00
N LEU A 108 2.36 1.71 -5.07
CA LEU A 108 2.09 2.86 -5.93
C LEU A 108 1.66 4.13 -5.16
N PRO A 109 0.89 4.04 -4.05
CA PRO A 109 0.52 5.23 -3.29
C PRO A 109 1.69 5.96 -2.61
N PHE A 110 2.87 5.35 -2.50
CA PHE A 110 3.99 5.86 -1.69
C PHE A 110 5.12 6.41 -2.57
N GLY A 111 5.02 7.65 -3.06
CA GLY A 111 6.01 8.22 -3.99
C GLY A 111 7.39 8.57 -3.39
N ARG A 112 7.56 8.59 -2.06
CA ARG A 112 8.79 9.05 -1.38
C ARG A 112 9.32 8.08 -0.32
N LEU A 113 8.91 6.81 -0.42
CA LEU A 113 9.26 5.82 0.58
C LEU A 113 10.76 5.54 0.58
N ARG A 114 11.41 5.70 1.75
CA ARG A 114 12.83 5.40 1.98
C ARG A 114 13.02 4.09 2.72
N VAL A 115 12.12 3.79 3.66
CA VAL A 115 12.17 2.57 4.48
C VAL A 115 10.89 1.77 4.31
N LEU A 116 11.04 0.54 3.82
CA LEU A 116 9.95 -0.43 3.75
C LEU A 116 10.29 -1.65 4.61
N GLU A 117 9.38 -1.99 5.53
CA GLU A 117 9.48 -3.19 6.33
C GLU A 117 8.28 -4.11 6.06
N LEU A 118 8.56 -5.36 5.67
CA LEU A 118 7.58 -6.39 5.35
C LEU A 118 7.72 -7.56 6.33
N ARG A 119 6.61 -7.96 6.95
CA ARG A 119 6.57 -9.10 7.88
C ARG A 119 5.43 -10.05 7.53
N GLY A 120 5.77 -11.32 7.27
CA GLY A 120 4.79 -12.38 6.98
C GLY A 120 3.99 -12.16 5.69
N CYS A 121 4.52 -11.43 4.72
CA CYS A 121 3.84 -11.14 3.45
C CYS A 121 4.34 -12.08 2.34
N ASP A 122 3.43 -12.69 1.57
CA ASP A 122 3.80 -13.38 0.34
C ASP A 122 3.94 -12.36 -0.79
N LEU A 123 5.12 -12.31 -1.40
CA LEU A 123 5.41 -11.36 -2.48
C LEU A 123 5.23 -11.98 -3.87
N SER A 124 4.82 -13.24 -3.97
CA SER A 124 4.64 -13.91 -5.26
C SER A 124 3.51 -13.36 -6.11
N SER A 125 2.44 -12.89 -5.47
CA SER A 125 1.28 -12.28 -6.13
C SER A 125 1.39 -10.75 -6.24
N SER A 126 2.42 -10.15 -5.63
CA SER A 126 2.57 -8.69 -5.57
C SER A 126 3.20 -8.15 -6.85
N ALA A 127 2.62 -7.08 -7.40
CA ALA A 127 3.13 -6.48 -8.62
C ALA A 127 4.51 -5.84 -8.39
N ALA A 128 5.53 -6.35 -9.08
CA ALA A 128 6.90 -5.82 -9.01
C ALA A 128 7.00 -4.32 -9.36
N LYS A 129 6.02 -3.80 -10.12
CA LYS A 129 5.95 -2.40 -10.55
C LYS A 129 6.10 -1.40 -9.40
N GLY A 130 5.42 -1.61 -8.26
CA GLY A 130 5.48 -0.68 -7.13
C GLY A 130 6.87 -0.62 -6.49
N LEU A 131 7.55 -1.76 -6.34
CA LEU A 131 8.94 -1.80 -5.85
C LEU A 131 9.92 -1.19 -6.85
N LEU A 132 9.70 -1.39 -8.15
CA LEU A 132 10.53 -0.83 -9.21
C LEU A 132 10.41 0.70 -9.33
N GLU A 133 9.24 1.27 -9.04
CA GLU A 133 9.04 2.73 -8.99
C GLU A 133 9.76 3.37 -7.80
N LEU A 134 9.87 2.62 -6.70
CA LEU A 134 10.57 3.04 -5.49
C LEU A 134 12.09 2.92 -5.56
N ARG A 135 12.66 2.35 -6.63
CA ARG A 135 14.12 2.12 -6.73
C ARG A 135 14.98 3.37 -6.51
N HIS A 136 14.46 4.54 -6.88
CA HIS A 136 15.20 5.80 -6.76
C HIS A 136 15.07 6.47 -5.39
N THR A 137 14.19 5.97 -4.53
CA THR A 137 13.86 6.58 -3.24
C THR A 137 14.08 5.63 -2.06
N LEU A 138 14.02 4.32 -2.30
CA LEU A 138 14.11 3.31 -1.26
C LEU A 138 15.56 3.10 -0.83
N GLU A 139 15.88 3.56 0.38
CA GLU A 139 17.19 3.42 1.01
C GLU A 139 17.32 2.09 1.77
N LYS A 140 16.20 1.54 2.25
CA LYS A 140 16.19 0.35 3.11
C LYS A 140 14.94 -0.52 2.91
N LEU A 141 15.16 -1.80 2.62
CA LEU A 141 14.13 -2.84 2.56
C LEU A 141 14.42 -3.94 3.60
N ILE A 142 13.49 -4.16 4.52
CA ILE A 142 13.60 -5.17 5.59
C ILE A 142 12.50 -6.21 5.40
N CYS A 143 12.86 -7.48 5.23
CA CYS A 143 11.91 -8.58 5.05
C CYS A 143 12.07 -9.62 6.16
N HIS A 144 10.96 -9.94 6.85
CA HIS A 144 10.91 -11.04 7.83
C HIS A 144 9.82 -12.04 7.44
N ASN A 145 10.19 -13.32 7.26
CA ASN A 145 9.30 -14.37 6.75
C ASN A 145 8.44 -13.92 5.54
N SER A 146 9.03 -13.10 4.66
CA SER A 146 8.35 -12.56 3.48
C SER A 146 9.14 -13.00 2.25
N THR A 147 8.55 -13.85 1.40
CA THR A 147 9.20 -14.38 0.19
C THR A 147 8.18 -14.59 -0.92
N VAL A 148 8.68 -14.83 -2.14
CA VAL A 148 7.90 -15.36 -3.27
C VAL A 148 7.75 -16.87 -3.08
N ASN A 149 6.55 -17.43 -3.22
CA ASN A 149 6.34 -18.86 -3.38
C ASN A 149 6.63 -19.25 -4.84
N THR A 150 7.82 -19.75 -5.14
CA THR A 150 8.04 -20.59 -6.32
C THR A 150 7.88 -22.05 -5.89
N PRO A 151 7.00 -22.84 -6.52
CA PRO A 151 7.02 -24.27 -6.32
C PRO A 151 8.20 -24.77 -7.14
N LEU A 152 9.39 -24.83 -6.54
CA LEU A 152 10.49 -25.74 -6.85
C LEU A 152 11.72 -25.33 -6.03
N LYS A 153 12.17 -26.31 -5.26
CA LYS A 153 13.50 -26.49 -4.66
C LYS A 153 14.57 -25.48 -5.11
N GLY A 154 14.87 -24.55 -4.21
CA GLY A 154 16.05 -23.69 -4.26
C GLY A 154 15.94 -22.54 -5.24
N ASP A 155 15.51 -21.36 -4.76
CA ASP A 155 16.08 -20.10 -5.23
C ASP A 155 15.55 -18.92 -4.39
N SER A 156 16.32 -18.56 -3.36
CA SER A 156 16.25 -17.25 -2.72
C SER A 156 16.77 -16.11 -3.65
N HIS A 157 17.13 -16.45 -4.89
CA HIS A 157 17.77 -15.57 -5.85
C HIS A 157 16.90 -14.41 -6.33
N TRP A 158 15.56 -14.51 -6.37
CA TRP A 158 14.74 -13.43 -6.94
C TRP A 158 14.45 -12.28 -5.98
N VAL A 159 14.22 -12.56 -4.69
CA VAL A 159 14.12 -11.48 -3.68
C VAL A 159 15.46 -10.77 -3.58
N VAL A 160 16.57 -11.52 -3.58
CA VAL A 160 17.92 -10.93 -3.62
C VAL A 160 18.14 -10.17 -4.93
N ALA A 161 17.67 -10.65 -6.08
CA ALA A 161 17.83 -9.96 -7.37
C ALA A 161 16.94 -8.71 -7.50
N VAL A 162 15.71 -8.71 -6.99
CA VAL A 162 14.85 -7.51 -6.96
C VAL A 162 15.35 -6.53 -5.92
N VAL A 163 15.72 -6.98 -4.72
CA VAL A 163 16.35 -6.13 -3.71
C VAL A 163 17.67 -5.57 -4.23
N ALA A 164 18.51 -6.39 -4.87
CA ALA A 164 19.77 -5.94 -5.48
C ALA A 164 19.52 -5.00 -6.66
N ALA A 165 18.56 -5.27 -7.54
CA ALA A 165 18.20 -4.38 -8.65
C ALA A 165 17.65 -3.03 -8.15
N VAL A 166 16.87 -3.05 -7.06
CA VAL A 166 16.31 -1.86 -6.42
C VAL A 166 17.38 -1.06 -5.67
N LEU A 167 18.39 -1.70 -5.08
CA LEU A 167 19.45 -1.05 -4.27
C LEU A 167 20.77 -0.78 -5.01
N SER A 168 20.98 -1.32 -6.22
CA SER A 168 22.25 -1.19 -6.98
C SER A 168 22.17 -0.23 -8.19
N SER A 169 21.10 0.58 -8.29
CA SER A 169 20.89 1.54 -9.39
C SER A 169 21.05 2.99 -8.93
#